data_AF-A0A7D5SFX8-F1
#
_entry.id   AF-A0A7D5SFX8-F1
#
_cell.length_a   1.000
_cell.length_b   1.000
_cell.length_c   1.000
_cell.angle_alpha   90.00
_cell.angle_beta   90.00
_cell.angle_gamma   90.00
#
_symmetry.space_group_name_H-M   'P 1'
#
loop_
_entity.id
_entity.type
_entity.pdbx_description
1 polymer ?
#
loop_
_entity_poly.entity_id
_entity_poly.type
_entity_poly.pdbx_seq_one_letter_code
_entity_poly.pdbx_strand_id
1 'polypeptide(L)'
;MKPSRPAQKATALYTCLALLAPLSASAVAPEPAAGRIALVIGNGAYVASPLVNPARDARAVAERLREAGFRVTLKVDSPRRELQEAIRGFGDALARDNRAVGVFYYAGHGVQLNWRNFMLPVDVRITRPSDIAAQGVDVGLLLESLGRARNPLNLVILDACRNNPFGSDFRTDDRGLSQLDAPPGTLLAYATAPGNTADDGDGAHGLYTENLLKEMKVPGAPVEDVFKRVRLAVRRASEGAQIPWESTSLEGDFAFVGGSGRDLSREQKEFEADLATWNSLREAKDPEPLEAFIRQRPSGKFAELAQHRLDAVLRERGEKPVQAAPPPPLGPEMCVPGAADGKAASYSGKVVSFRPGERYTYRTVDLVSQTETARSTDTVLRIAGDEVLYNDGSKVSDLFGNNVRAPDGTSWTPYQFFINDYALGKRWPAQFIVTRADGTKANVRFELRVAARERITLPAGTFDSYRIEARGVDLGSGVQLDRTAWVAPERMRGFLAMENLVRKGGSVIGGERIELADYAAGAALATPDAAPSAEKKPRDHGGWRPSYY
;
A
#
# COMPACT_ATOMS: atom_id res chain seq x y z
N MET A 1 67.56 56.13 53.11
CA MET A 1 67.85 54.68 52.99
C MET A 1 66.81 54.03 52.06
N LYS A 2 67.29 53.45 50.96
CA LYS A 2 66.61 52.48 50.06
C LYS A 2 67.20 51.09 50.40
N PRO A 3 66.72 49.92 49.89
CA PRO A 3 65.63 49.71 48.93
C PRO A 3 64.69 48.50 49.19
N SER A 4 63.71 48.44 48.29
CA SER A 4 62.74 47.43 47.79
C SER A 4 63.02 45.89 47.77
N ARG A 5 61.88 45.14 47.88
CA ARG A 5 61.44 43.90 47.14
C ARG A 5 62.25 42.59 47.34
N PRO A 6 61.80 41.37 46.90
CA PRO A 6 60.54 40.91 46.24
C PRO A 6 60.00 39.48 46.63
N ALA A 7 58.90 39.07 45.95
CA ALA A 7 58.64 37.76 45.29
C ALA A 7 58.40 36.42 46.06
N GLN A 8 57.17 35.90 45.88
CA GLN A 8 56.79 34.58 45.31
C GLN A 8 57.51 33.28 45.77
N LYS A 9 56.78 32.38 46.46
CA LYS A 9 56.36 31.01 46.06
C LYS A 9 56.10 30.07 47.26
N ALA A 10 55.23 29.08 47.02
CA ALA A 10 55.15 27.72 47.60
C ALA A 10 54.07 27.41 48.68
N THR A 11 52.98 26.80 48.19
CA THR A 11 52.47 25.45 48.54
C THR A 11 52.31 25.02 50.00
N ALA A 12 51.05 24.87 50.44
CA ALA A 12 50.58 23.89 51.43
C ALA A 12 49.08 23.65 51.20
N LEU A 13 48.69 22.62 50.43
CA LEU A 13 48.29 21.29 50.91
C LEU A 13 47.22 21.32 52.03
N TYR A 14 45.95 21.48 51.64
CA TYR A 14 44.80 21.09 52.46
C TYR A 14 44.12 19.88 51.85
N THR A 15 44.18 18.78 52.60
CA THR A 15 43.54 17.50 52.39
C THR A 15 42.02 17.65 52.52
N CYS A 16 41.28 17.51 51.42
CA CYS A 16 39.86 17.17 51.45
C CYS A 16 39.67 15.84 50.74
N LEU A 17 39.41 14.81 51.54
CA LEU A 17 39.14 13.44 51.15
C LEU A 17 37.78 13.40 50.41
N ALA A 18 37.80 13.45 49.07
CA ALA A 18 36.62 13.25 48.25
C ALA A 18 36.35 11.75 48.09
N LEU A 19 35.20 11.27 48.60
CA LEU A 19 34.63 9.98 48.22
C LEU A 19 34.30 10.01 46.72
N LEU A 20 35.18 9.43 45.90
CA LEU A 20 34.83 8.97 44.55
C LEU A 20 34.16 7.60 44.68
N ALA A 21 32.83 7.58 44.71
CA ALA A 21 32.08 6.39 44.33
C ALA A 21 32.19 6.24 42.80
N PRO A 22 32.60 5.08 42.27
CA PRO A 22 32.56 4.87 40.83
C PRO A 22 31.09 4.80 40.40
N LEU A 23 30.65 5.73 39.55
CA LEU A 23 29.41 5.58 38.79
C LEU A 23 29.61 4.36 37.87
N SER A 24 29.19 3.19 38.34
CA SER A 24 29.01 2.02 37.49
C SER A 24 27.93 2.38 36.47
N ALA A 25 28.34 2.65 35.24
CA ALA A 25 27.43 2.66 34.10
C ALA A 25 26.81 1.27 34.02
N SER A 26 25.57 1.11 34.47
CA SER A 26 24.77 -0.07 34.15
C SER A 26 24.69 -0.14 32.63
N ALA A 27 25.42 -1.08 32.05
CA ALA A 27 25.14 -1.55 30.71
C ALA A 27 23.68 -2.04 30.74
N VAL A 28 22.78 -1.27 30.11
CA VAL A 28 21.44 -1.73 29.81
C VAL A 28 21.64 -2.97 28.95
N ALA A 29 21.36 -4.15 29.51
CA ALA A 29 21.39 -5.38 28.75
C ALA A 29 20.46 -5.20 27.54
N PRO A 30 20.87 -5.59 26.32
CA PRO A 30 19.97 -5.54 25.18
C PRO A 30 18.70 -6.31 25.56
N GLU A 31 17.54 -5.68 25.36
CA GLU A 31 16.26 -6.37 25.53
C GLU A 31 16.30 -7.71 24.76
N PRO A 32 15.77 -8.80 25.32
CA PRO A 32 15.67 -10.04 24.58
C PRO A 32 14.95 -9.76 23.26
N ALA A 33 15.61 -10.11 22.15
CA ALA A 33 15.04 -9.93 20.83
C ALA A 33 13.66 -10.59 20.81
N ALA A 34 12.66 -9.83 20.34
CA ALA A 34 11.31 -10.34 20.08
C ALA A 34 11.37 -11.72 19.43
N GLY A 35 10.60 -12.67 19.93
CA GLY A 35 10.53 -14.01 19.35
C GLY A 35 10.08 -13.96 17.90
N ARG A 36 10.97 -14.30 16.97
CA ARG A 36 10.61 -14.50 15.57
C ARG A 36 10.03 -15.91 15.42
N ILE A 37 8.73 -16.02 15.17
CA ILE A 37 8.01 -17.30 15.11
C ILE A 37 7.36 -17.43 13.73
N ALA A 38 7.54 -18.57 13.08
CA ALA A 38 6.90 -18.82 11.79
C ALA A 38 6.20 -20.18 11.72
N LEU A 39 5.07 -20.19 11.01
CA LEU A 39 4.39 -21.40 10.56
C LEU A 39 4.38 -21.40 9.03
N VAL A 40 4.95 -22.44 8.43
CA VAL A 40 5.10 -22.59 6.99
C VAL A 40 4.45 -23.90 6.57
N ILE A 41 3.52 -23.83 5.62
CA ILE A 41 2.68 -24.95 5.21
C ILE A 41 2.72 -25.08 3.69
N GLY A 42 2.97 -26.29 3.19
CA GLY A 42 2.94 -26.60 1.75
C GLY A 42 2.15 -27.87 1.48
N ASN A 43 0.99 -27.75 0.88
CA ASN A 43 0.14 -28.89 0.51
C ASN A 43 0.11 -29.04 -1.01
N GLY A 44 0.59 -30.19 -1.52
CA GLY A 44 0.59 -30.50 -2.95
C GLY A 44 0.12 -31.91 -3.28
N ALA A 45 0.23 -32.87 -2.35
CA ALA A 45 -0.14 -34.27 -2.54
C ALA A 45 -1.66 -34.53 -2.43
N TYR A 46 -2.48 -33.72 -3.10
CA TYR A 46 -3.92 -33.91 -3.15
C TYR A 46 -4.29 -35.15 -3.96
N VAL A 47 -5.30 -35.89 -3.48
CA VAL A 47 -5.82 -37.07 -4.20
C VAL A 47 -6.40 -36.67 -5.56
N ALA A 48 -7.07 -35.52 -5.62
CA ALA A 48 -7.58 -34.92 -6.85
C ALA A 48 -6.85 -33.60 -7.11
N SER A 49 -6.35 -33.42 -8.33
CA SER A 49 -5.62 -32.22 -8.78
C SER A 49 -4.35 -31.93 -7.96
N PRO A 50 -3.34 -32.83 -7.95
CA PRO A 50 -2.09 -32.60 -7.24
C PRO A 50 -1.33 -31.37 -7.77
N LEU A 51 -0.56 -30.73 -6.90
CA LEU A 51 0.31 -29.59 -7.21
C LEU A 51 1.77 -29.98 -7.00
N VAL A 52 2.67 -29.49 -7.87
CA VAL A 52 4.06 -29.94 -7.88
C VAL A 52 4.91 -29.15 -6.89
N ASN A 53 4.69 -27.83 -6.80
CA ASN A 53 5.63 -26.93 -6.13
C ASN A 53 5.34 -26.62 -4.65
N PRO A 54 4.12 -26.70 -4.08
CA PRO A 54 3.84 -26.26 -2.72
C PRO A 54 4.76 -26.84 -1.63
N ALA A 55 5.03 -28.15 -1.68
CA ALA A 55 5.91 -28.81 -0.72
C ALA A 55 7.37 -28.33 -0.81
N ARG A 56 7.83 -27.98 -2.01
CA ARG A 56 9.18 -27.49 -2.28
C ARG A 56 9.31 -26.02 -1.90
N ASP A 57 8.30 -25.23 -2.23
CA ASP A 57 8.17 -23.82 -1.92
C ASP A 57 8.15 -23.58 -0.41
N ALA A 58 7.32 -24.34 0.33
CA ALA A 58 7.29 -24.30 1.78
C ALA A 58 8.65 -24.64 2.42
N ARG A 59 9.40 -25.62 1.89
CA ARG A 59 10.74 -25.93 2.40
C ARG A 59 11.71 -24.77 2.18
N ALA A 60 11.72 -24.17 0.99
CA ALA A 60 12.61 -23.07 0.68
C ALA A 60 12.30 -21.80 1.50
N VAL A 61 11.02 -21.48 1.69
CA VAL A 61 10.59 -20.36 2.55
C VAL A 61 10.93 -20.63 4.02
N ALA A 62 10.75 -21.86 4.50
CA ALA A 62 11.15 -22.24 5.85
C ALA A 62 12.65 -22.06 6.10
N GLU A 63 13.50 -22.52 5.17
CA GLU A 63 14.95 -22.29 5.28
C GLU A 63 15.29 -20.80 5.28
N ARG A 64 14.68 -20.01 4.40
CA ARG A 64 14.92 -18.56 4.38
C ARG A 64 14.50 -17.87 5.68
N LEU A 65 13.37 -18.28 6.26
CA LEU A 65 12.92 -17.74 7.54
C LEU A 65 13.86 -18.15 8.67
N ARG A 66 14.40 -19.38 8.67
CA ARG A 66 15.44 -19.79 9.64
C ARG A 66 16.70 -18.94 9.52
N GLU A 67 17.19 -18.70 8.31
CA GLU A 67 18.32 -17.80 8.04
C GLU A 67 18.04 -16.36 8.55
N ALA A 68 16.79 -15.91 8.48
CA ALA A 68 16.31 -14.63 9.02
C ALA A 68 16.03 -14.64 10.54
N GLY A 69 16.41 -15.71 11.25
CA GLY A 69 16.32 -15.83 12.70
C GLY A 69 14.96 -16.29 13.24
N PHE A 70 14.07 -16.81 12.39
CA PHE A 70 12.78 -17.35 12.83
C PHE A 70 12.91 -18.77 13.39
N ARG A 71 12.14 -19.04 14.44
CA ARG A 71 11.80 -20.39 14.86
C ARG A 71 10.66 -20.89 14.00
N VAL A 72 10.96 -21.81 13.08
CA VAL A 72 10.02 -22.23 12.03
C VAL A 72 9.41 -23.60 12.32
N THR A 73 8.09 -23.67 12.38
CA THR A 73 7.30 -24.90 12.27
C THR A 73 6.95 -25.12 10.81
N LEU A 74 7.51 -26.17 10.20
CA LEU A 74 7.22 -26.55 8.81
C LEU A 74 6.25 -27.74 8.78
N LYS A 75 5.22 -27.63 7.95
CA LYS A 75 4.24 -28.68 7.67
C LYS A 75 4.12 -28.88 6.17
N VAL A 76 4.14 -30.13 5.73
CA VAL A 76 4.04 -30.49 4.30
C VAL A 76 2.99 -31.58 4.17
N ASP A 77 2.13 -31.46 3.17
CA ASP A 77 1.07 -32.41 2.83
C ASP A 77 0.23 -32.81 4.04
N SER A 78 -0.27 -31.80 4.75
CA SER A 78 -0.93 -31.99 6.04
C SER A 78 -2.43 -32.28 5.89
N PRO A 79 -2.95 -33.30 6.58
CA PRO A 79 -4.37 -33.54 6.68
C PRO A 79 -5.04 -32.48 7.55
N ARG A 80 -6.37 -32.42 7.49
CA ARG A 80 -7.16 -31.35 8.12
C ARG A 80 -6.83 -31.14 9.60
N ARG A 81 -6.74 -32.22 10.35
CA ARG A 81 -6.50 -32.18 11.80
C ARG A 81 -5.16 -31.52 12.11
N GLU A 82 -4.11 -31.93 11.42
CA GLU A 82 -2.76 -31.40 11.62
C GLU A 82 -2.68 -29.93 11.22
N LEU A 83 -3.36 -29.53 10.13
CA LEU A 83 -3.44 -28.14 9.71
C LEU A 83 -4.08 -27.25 10.78
N GLN A 84 -5.21 -27.68 11.36
CA GLN A 84 -5.87 -26.95 12.46
C GLN A 84 -5.01 -26.89 13.73
N GLU A 85 -4.38 -28.00 14.11
CA GLU A 85 -3.49 -28.06 15.28
C GLU A 85 -2.27 -27.15 15.10
N ALA A 86 -1.67 -27.11 13.90
CA ALA A 86 -0.54 -26.24 13.60
C ALA A 86 -0.92 -24.75 13.72
N ILE A 87 -2.07 -24.34 13.17
CA ILE A 87 -2.55 -22.94 13.25
C ILE A 87 -2.79 -22.53 14.71
N ARG A 88 -3.46 -23.40 15.50
CA ARG A 88 -3.69 -23.13 16.94
C ARG A 88 -2.37 -23.03 17.69
N GLY A 89 -1.46 -23.99 17.49
CA GLY A 89 -0.14 -23.98 18.12
C GLY A 89 0.69 -22.76 17.76
N PHE A 90 0.58 -22.26 16.54
CA PHE A 90 1.21 -21.00 16.12
C PHE A 90 0.64 -19.80 16.86
N GLY A 91 -0.68 -19.67 16.95
CA GLY A 91 -1.33 -18.62 17.74
C GLY A 91 -0.94 -18.66 19.22
N ASP A 92 -0.92 -19.86 19.81
CA ASP A 92 -0.51 -20.06 21.21
C ASP A 92 0.97 -19.72 21.44
N ALA A 93 1.83 -19.98 20.46
CA ALA A 93 3.24 -19.63 20.55
C ALA A 93 3.45 -18.11 20.49
N LEU A 94 2.70 -17.41 19.63
CA LEU A 94 2.71 -15.94 19.55
C LEU A 94 2.15 -15.31 20.84
N ALA A 95 1.05 -15.84 21.38
CA ALA A 95 0.42 -15.30 22.59
C ALA A 95 1.31 -15.38 23.84
N ARG A 96 2.32 -16.25 23.86
CA ARG A 96 3.30 -16.36 24.96
C ARG A 96 4.35 -15.25 24.95
N ASP A 97 4.53 -14.57 23.82
CA ASP A 97 5.50 -13.49 23.64
C ASP A 97 4.79 -12.31 22.97
N ASN A 98 4.39 -11.34 23.79
CA ASN A 98 3.67 -10.14 23.34
C ASN A 98 4.51 -9.20 22.45
N ARG A 99 5.79 -9.51 22.22
CA ARG A 99 6.66 -8.78 21.28
C ARG A 99 6.95 -9.60 20.03
N ALA A 100 6.46 -10.83 19.94
CA ALA A 100 6.79 -11.74 18.85
C ALA A 100 6.44 -11.18 17.48
N VAL A 101 7.28 -11.52 16.50
CA VAL A 101 6.98 -11.32 15.09
C VAL A 101 6.50 -12.65 14.52
N GLY A 102 5.27 -12.67 14.02
CA GLY A 102 4.64 -13.83 13.42
C GLY A 102 4.75 -13.84 11.91
N VAL A 103 5.18 -14.95 11.32
CA VAL A 103 5.08 -15.20 9.86
C VAL A 103 4.27 -16.47 9.61
N PHE A 104 3.17 -16.34 8.90
CA PHE A 104 2.40 -17.46 8.37
C PHE A 104 2.61 -17.52 6.86
N TYR A 105 3.00 -18.68 6.34
CA TYR A 105 3.08 -18.94 4.91
C TYR A 105 2.28 -20.20 4.57
N TYR A 106 1.44 -20.12 3.55
CA TYR A 106 0.71 -21.27 3.00
C TYR A 106 0.85 -21.32 1.49
N ALA A 107 1.25 -22.48 0.98
CA ALA A 107 1.18 -22.85 -0.43
C ALA A 107 0.28 -24.07 -0.62
N GLY A 108 -0.61 -24.05 -1.61
CA GLY A 108 -1.52 -25.15 -1.94
C GLY A 108 -2.87 -24.69 -2.48
N HIS A 109 -3.86 -25.58 -2.53
CA HIS A 109 -5.21 -25.20 -2.97
C HIS A 109 -5.93 -24.32 -1.94
N GLY A 110 -6.53 -23.24 -2.42
CA GLY A 110 -7.40 -22.36 -1.64
C GLY A 110 -8.73 -22.15 -2.36
N VAL A 111 -9.82 -22.06 -1.61
CA VAL A 111 -11.15 -21.83 -2.19
C VAL A 111 -11.93 -20.81 -1.36
N GLN A 112 -12.78 -20.04 -2.04
CA GLN A 112 -13.74 -19.16 -1.40
C GLN A 112 -15.14 -19.75 -1.45
N LEU A 113 -15.85 -19.64 -0.34
CA LEU A 113 -17.26 -19.99 -0.24
C LEU A 113 -17.94 -19.04 0.74
N ASN A 114 -19.03 -18.37 0.31
CA ASN A 114 -19.82 -17.45 1.14
C ASN A 114 -18.96 -16.39 1.83
N TRP A 115 -18.12 -15.69 1.04
CA TRP A 115 -17.20 -14.65 1.54
C TRP A 115 -16.16 -15.12 2.57
N ARG A 116 -15.97 -16.43 2.73
CA ARG A 116 -14.96 -17.04 3.60
C ARG A 116 -13.92 -17.77 2.76
N ASN A 117 -12.70 -17.79 3.29
CA ASN A 117 -11.51 -18.28 2.61
C ASN A 117 -11.05 -19.55 3.28
N PHE A 118 -10.89 -20.63 2.52
CA PHE A 118 -10.53 -21.94 3.04
C PHE A 118 -9.22 -22.43 2.44
N MET A 119 -8.32 -22.88 3.30
CA MET A 119 -7.16 -23.70 2.95
C MET A 119 -7.60 -25.16 2.86
N LEU A 120 -7.24 -25.83 1.77
CA LEU A 120 -7.60 -27.23 1.57
C LEU A 120 -6.50 -28.17 2.08
N PRO A 121 -6.82 -29.10 2.99
CA PRO A 121 -5.89 -30.14 3.41
C PRO A 121 -5.78 -31.25 2.35
N VAL A 122 -4.71 -32.05 2.38
CA VAL A 122 -4.46 -33.08 1.34
C VAL A 122 -5.46 -34.24 1.38
N ASP A 123 -6.11 -34.46 2.52
CA ASP A 123 -7.13 -35.50 2.74
C ASP A 123 -8.55 -35.05 2.37
N VAL A 124 -8.70 -33.85 1.79
CA VAL A 124 -10.00 -33.30 1.40
C VAL A 124 -10.66 -34.14 0.31
N ARG A 125 -11.98 -34.36 0.43
CA ARG A 125 -12.81 -34.99 -0.59
C ARG A 125 -14.02 -34.12 -0.88
N ILE A 126 -13.93 -33.30 -1.94
CA ILE A 126 -14.98 -32.38 -2.33
C ILE A 126 -15.83 -33.03 -3.41
N THR A 127 -17.09 -33.30 -3.06
CA THR A 127 -18.12 -33.80 -3.97
C THR A 127 -19.29 -32.83 -4.15
N ARG A 128 -19.40 -31.84 -3.25
CA ARG A 128 -20.40 -30.76 -3.27
C ARG A 128 -19.88 -29.52 -2.53
N PRO A 129 -20.41 -28.31 -2.78
CA PRO A 129 -19.93 -27.08 -2.16
C PRO A 129 -19.93 -27.10 -0.62
N SER A 130 -20.91 -27.76 0.02
CA SER A 130 -20.95 -27.87 1.49
C SER A 130 -19.78 -28.66 2.08
N ASP A 131 -19.12 -29.50 1.28
CA ASP A 131 -17.93 -30.24 1.71
C ASP A 131 -16.74 -29.30 1.95
N ILE A 132 -16.68 -28.14 1.27
CA ILE A 132 -15.63 -27.12 1.47
C ILE A 132 -15.70 -26.58 2.90
N ALA A 133 -16.88 -26.15 3.35
CA ALA A 133 -17.06 -25.69 4.73
C ALA A 133 -16.87 -26.84 5.74
N ALA A 134 -17.30 -28.04 5.37
CA ALA A 134 -17.25 -29.21 6.26
C ALA A 134 -15.86 -29.82 6.40
N GLN A 135 -14.96 -29.70 5.41
CA GLN A 135 -13.65 -30.38 5.37
C GLN A 135 -12.46 -29.43 5.18
N GLY A 136 -12.67 -28.22 4.67
CA GLY A 136 -11.66 -27.17 4.59
C GLY A 136 -11.28 -26.62 5.97
N VAL A 137 -10.22 -25.82 5.98
CA VAL A 137 -9.78 -25.05 7.15
C VAL A 137 -9.92 -23.56 6.84
N ASP A 138 -10.81 -22.89 7.57
CA ASP A 138 -11.05 -21.45 7.39
C ASP A 138 -9.82 -20.63 7.80
N VAL A 139 -9.39 -19.70 6.93
CA VAL A 139 -8.33 -18.72 7.20
C VAL A 139 -8.73 -17.81 8.37
N GLY A 140 -10.02 -17.61 8.62
CA GLY A 140 -10.54 -16.93 9.81
C GLY A 140 -10.01 -17.52 11.12
N LEU A 141 -9.79 -18.83 11.20
CA LEU A 141 -9.17 -19.47 12.39
C LEU A 141 -7.77 -18.91 12.68
N LEU A 142 -6.99 -18.66 11.64
CA LEU A 142 -5.67 -18.03 11.76
C LEU A 142 -5.84 -16.59 12.24
N LEU A 143 -6.68 -15.78 11.59
CA LEU A 143 -6.86 -14.37 11.91
C LEU A 143 -7.38 -14.16 13.35
N GLU A 144 -8.32 -14.98 13.81
CA GLU A 144 -8.78 -14.98 15.21
C GLU A 144 -7.66 -15.33 16.19
N SER A 145 -6.76 -16.24 15.80
CA SER A 145 -5.61 -16.62 16.63
C SER A 145 -4.58 -15.47 16.70
N LEU A 146 -4.34 -14.77 15.59
CA LEU A 146 -3.49 -13.57 15.55
C LEU A 146 -4.09 -12.43 16.39
N GLY A 147 -5.39 -12.17 16.26
CA GLY A 147 -6.09 -11.14 17.02
C GLY A 147 -6.05 -11.39 18.53
N ARG A 148 -6.09 -12.65 18.95
CA ARG A 148 -5.91 -13.05 20.36
C ARG A 148 -4.46 -12.92 20.85
N ALA A 149 -3.48 -13.19 20.00
CA ALA A 149 -2.07 -13.12 20.35
C ALA A 149 -1.60 -11.68 20.66
N ARG A 150 -2.19 -10.66 20.01
CA ARG A 150 -1.87 -9.23 20.21
C ARG A 150 -0.38 -8.89 20.10
N ASN A 151 0.36 -9.69 19.34
CA ASN A 151 1.76 -9.43 19.04
C ASN A 151 1.87 -8.28 18.02
N PRO A 152 2.98 -7.52 18.01
CA PRO A 152 3.06 -6.23 17.31
C PRO A 152 3.08 -6.35 15.78
N LEU A 153 3.47 -7.52 15.24
CA LEU A 153 3.64 -7.69 13.81
C LEU A 153 3.35 -9.11 13.34
N ASN A 154 2.47 -9.22 12.35
CA ASN A 154 2.11 -10.46 11.67
C ASN A 154 2.25 -10.30 10.15
N LEU A 155 2.93 -11.23 9.51
CA LEU A 155 2.94 -11.38 8.06
C LEU A 155 2.18 -12.66 7.70
N VAL A 156 1.15 -12.55 6.88
CA VAL A 156 0.35 -13.68 6.40
C VAL A 156 0.50 -13.74 4.89
N ILE A 157 1.16 -14.78 4.38
CA ILE A 157 1.52 -14.94 2.97
C ILE A 157 0.78 -16.15 2.42
N LEU A 158 -0.09 -15.92 1.44
CA LEU A 158 -0.95 -16.95 0.86
C LEU A 158 -0.61 -17.14 -0.63
N ASP A 159 0.16 -18.18 -0.91
CA ASP A 159 0.55 -18.63 -2.25
C ASP A 159 -0.37 -19.76 -2.72
N ALA A 160 -1.65 -19.43 -2.89
CA ALA A 160 -2.69 -20.40 -3.20
C ALA A 160 -3.44 -20.05 -4.48
N CYS A 161 -3.70 -21.06 -5.30
CA CYS A 161 -4.66 -20.99 -6.40
C CYS A 161 -6.04 -20.65 -5.84
N ARG A 162 -6.76 -19.73 -6.51
CA ARG A 162 -8.08 -19.23 -6.09
C ARG A 162 -9.21 -19.66 -7.03
N ASN A 163 -9.00 -20.73 -7.78
CA ASN A 163 -10.00 -21.38 -8.60
C ASN A 163 -10.51 -22.65 -7.90
N ASN A 164 -11.68 -23.15 -8.29
CA ASN A 164 -12.16 -24.44 -7.82
C ASN A 164 -11.46 -25.56 -8.63
N PRO A 165 -10.58 -26.38 -8.03
CA PRO A 165 -9.82 -27.39 -8.77
C PRO A 165 -10.64 -28.66 -9.07
N PHE A 166 -11.92 -28.74 -8.68
CA PHE A 166 -12.74 -29.95 -8.75
C PHE A 166 -13.77 -29.99 -9.90
N GLY A 167 -13.65 -29.12 -10.91
CA GLY A 167 -14.35 -29.25 -12.20
C GLY A 167 -15.36 -28.16 -12.55
N SER A 168 -15.73 -28.08 -13.83
CA SER A 168 -16.62 -27.06 -14.42
C SER A 168 -18.07 -27.09 -13.92
N ASP A 169 -18.50 -28.21 -13.35
CA ASP A 169 -19.85 -28.43 -12.81
C ASP A 169 -19.99 -27.85 -11.40
N PHE A 170 -18.87 -27.49 -10.77
CA PHE A 170 -18.79 -26.87 -9.46
C PHE A 170 -18.44 -25.39 -9.58
N ARG A 171 -19.35 -24.60 -10.15
CA ARG A 171 -19.23 -23.14 -10.11
C ARG A 171 -19.65 -22.65 -8.72
N THR A 172 -18.67 -22.21 -7.93
CA THR A 172 -18.95 -21.17 -6.94
C THR A 172 -19.06 -19.86 -7.73
N ASP A 173 -20.13 -19.10 -7.52
CA ASP A 173 -20.31 -17.80 -8.19
C ASP A 173 -19.21 -16.79 -7.83
N ASP A 174 -18.46 -17.08 -6.75
CA ASP A 174 -17.30 -16.32 -6.30
C ASP A 174 -15.99 -16.99 -6.77
N ARG A 175 -15.25 -16.32 -7.65
CA ARG A 175 -13.83 -16.64 -7.95
C ARG A 175 -12.94 -15.75 -7.06
N GLY A 176 -11.89 -16.31 -6.45
CA GLY A 176 -10.97 -15.53 -5.62
C GLY A 176 -10.90 -15.97 -4.16
N LEU A 177 -10.21 -15.19 -3.32
CA LEU A 177 -10.43 -15.14 -1.88
C LEU A 177 -11.12 -13.80 -1.58
N SER A 178 -12.05 -13.75 -0.63
CA SER A 178 -12.63 -12.49 -0.16
C SER A 178 -11.56 -11.60 0.48
N GLN A 179 -11.72 -10.28 0.38
CA GLN A 179 -10.88 -9.34 1.12
C GLN A 179 -11.15 -9.55 2.62
N LEU A 180 -10.14 -10.05 3.35
CA LEU A 180 -10.21 -10.30 4.79
C LEU A 180 -9.81 -9.05 5.56
N ASP A 181 -10.59 -8.70 6.58
CA ASP A 181 -10.20 -7.72 7.60
C ASP A 181 -9.22 -8.39 8.58
N ALA A 182 -7.93 -8.12 8.38
CA ALA A 182 -6.88 -8.61 9.27
C ALA A 182 -6.78 -7.74 10.55
N PRO A 183 -6.42 -8.33 11.70
CA PRO A 183 -6.22 -7.56 12.93
C PRO A 183 -5.09 -6.51 12.76
N PRO A 184 -5.11 -5.40 13.53
CA PRO A 184 -4.04 -4.39 13.50
C PRO A 184 -2.64 -5.01 13.64
N GLY A 185 -1.65 -4.42 12.98
CA GLY A 185 -0.29 -4.98 12.96
C GLY A 185 -0.16 -6.20 12.04
N THR A 186 -1.02 -6.36 11.04
CA THR A 186 -0.95 -7.48 10.08
C THR A 186 -0.75 -6.99 8.66
N LEU A 187 0.21 -7.59 7.96
CA LEU A 187 0.34 -7.53 6.50
C LEU A 187 -0.12 -8.85 5.91
N LEU A 188 -1.11 -8.79 5.04
CA LEU A 188 -1.66 -9.92 4.31
C LEU A 188 -1.22 -9.82 2.85
N ALA A 189 -0.43 -10.77 2.38
CA ALA A 189 0.11 -10.84 1.03
C ALA A 189 -0.43 -12.07 0.30
N TYR A 190 -0.79 -11.88 -0.96
CA TYR A 190 -1.37 -12.89 -1.83
C TYR A 190 -0.56 -13.00 -3.13
N ALA A 191 -0.34 -14.21 -3.60
CA ALA A 191 0.41 -14.45 -4.84
C ALA A 191 -0.27 -13.91 -6.11
N THR A 192 -1.57 -13.65 -6.07
CA THR A 192 -2.34 -13.09 -7.20
C THR A 192 -3.53 -12.25 -6.69
N ALA A 193 -4.09 -11.41 -7.57
CA ALA A 193 -5.22 -10.55 -7.28
C ALA A 193 -6.50 -11.34 -6.97
N PRO A 194 -7.50 -10.76 -6.28
CA PRO A 194 -8.84 -11.36 -6.15
C PRO A 194 -9.42 -11.78 -7.51
N GLY A 195 -10.02 -12.96 -7.57
CA GLY A 195 -10.61 -13.51 -8.81
C GLY A 195 -9.64 -14.16 -9.80
N ASN A 196 -8.32 -14.00 -9.62
CA ASN A 196 -7.30 -14.56 -10.52
C ASN A 196 -6.59 -15.78 -9.91
N THR A 197 -5.91 -16.55 -10.78
CA THR A 197 -5.15 -17.75 -10.37
C THR A 197 -3.65 -17.39 -10.29
N ALA A 198 -2.93 -18.04 -9.38
CA ALA A 198 -1.48 -17.96 -9.32
C ALA A 198 -0.91 -19.14 -10.13
N ASP A 199 0.13 -18.89 -10.91
CA ASP A 199 0.78 -19.95 -11.68
C ASP A 199 1.67 -20.80 -10.76
N ASP A 200 1.48 -22.13 -10.81
CA ASP A 200 2.39 -23.07 -10.15
C ASP A 200 3.77 -23.01 -10.83
N GLY A 201 3.83 -22.64 -12.12
CA GLY A 201 5.05 -22.47 -12.89
C GLY A 201 5.78 -23.79 -13.21
N ASP A 202 6.50 -23.80 -14.34
CA ASP A 202 7.27 -24.98 -14.79
C ASP A 202 8.67 -25.07 -14.15
N GLY A 203 9.02 -24.08 -13.32
CA GLY A 203 10.34 -23.90 -12.73
C GLY A 203 10.58 -24.69 -11.45
N ALA A 204 11.69 -24.36 -10.78
CA ALA A 204 12.04 -24.92 -9.48
C ALA A 204 11.19 -24.36 -8.31
N HIS A 205 10.33 -23.37 -8.53
CA HIS A 205 9.38 -22.82 -7.54
C HIS A 205 8.20 -22.17 -8.26
N GLY A 206 7.08 -21.97 -7.56
CA GLY A 206 6.02 -21.08 -8.03
C GLY A 206 6.54 -19.66 -8.27
N LEU A 207 5.98 -18.97 -9.27
CA LEU A 207 6.51 -17.67 -9.74
C LEU A 207 6.56 -16.62 -8.60
N TYR A 208 5.54 -16.63 -7.74
CA TYR A 208 5.50 -15.75 -6.57
C TYR A 208 6.58 -16.10 -5.56
N THR A 209 6.66 -17.37 -5.16
CA THR A 209 7.66 -17.85 -4.19
C THR A 209 9.09 -17.65 -4.67
N GLU A 210 9.38 -17.88 -5.95
CA GLU A 210 10.71 -17.65 -6.50
C GLU A 210 11.18 -16.20 -6.30
N ASN A 211 10.30 -15.24 -6.60
CA ASN A 211 10.60 -13.81 -6.45
C ASN A 211 10.64 -13.40 -4.97
N LEU A 212 9.74 -13.93 -4.14
CA LEU A 212 9.75 -13.69 -2.70
C LEU A 212 11.06 -14.15 -2.06
N LEU A 213 11.54 -15.35 -2.40
CA LEU A 213 12.81 -15.87 -1.92
C LEU A 213 13.99 -14.98 -2.33
N LYS A 214 13.98 -14.35 -3.50
CA LYS A 214 15.06 -13.42 -3.88
C LYS A 214 15.05 -12.17 -2.98
N GLU A 215 13.87 -11.59 -2.79
CA GLU A 215 13.71 -10.31 -2.10
C GLU A 215 13.89 -10.40 -0.57
N MET A 216 13.57 -11.54 0.05
CA MET A 216 13.79 -11.76 1.50
C MET A 216 15.27 -11.71 1.92
N LYS A 217 16.23 -11.82 1.00
CA LYS A 217 17.67 -11.72 1.31
C LYS A 217 18.16 -10.29 1.46
N VAL A 218 17.42 -9.31 0.93
CA VAL A 218 17.91 -7.94 0.81
C VAL A 218 18.07 -7.33 2.22
N PRO A 219 19.31 -7.06 2.68
CA PRO A 219 19.51 -6.55 4.02
C PRO A 219 18.91 -5.15 4.19
N GLY A 220 18.20 -4.92 5.29
CA GLY A 220 17.60 -3.63 5.64
C GLY A 220 16.38 -3.26 4.82
N ALA A 221 15.92 -4.13 3.91
CA ALA A 221 14.73 -3.86 3.13
C ALA A 221 13.48 -3.85 4.03
N PRO A 222 12.70 -2.75 4.04
CA PRO A 222 11.37 -2.75 4.62
C PRO A 222 10.51 -3.84 3.99
N VAL A 223 9.66 -4.47 4.77
CA VAL A 223 8.83 -5.59 4.30
C VAL A 223 7.85 -5.17 3.20
N GLU A 224 7.34 -3.94 3.26
CA GLU A 224 6.52 -3.34 2.21
C GLU A 224 7.31 -3.23 0.90
N ASP A 225 8.59 -2.88 0.97
CA ASP A 225 9.47 -2.81 -0.20
C ASP A 225 9.72 -4.19 -0.81
N VAL A 226 9.89 -5.20 0.05
CA VAL A 226 10.02 -6.60 -0.38
C VAL A 226 8.79 -7.00 -1.19
N PHE A 227 7.58 -6.85 -0.65
CA PHE A 227 6.36 -7.27 -1.35
C PHE A 227 6.07 -6.46 -2.61
N LYS A 228 6.37 -5.15 -2.63
CA LYS A 228 6.25 -4.33 -3.84
C LYS A 228 7.23 -4.77 -4.94
N ARG A 229 8.49 -5.10 -4.60
CA ARG A 229 9.44 -5.66 -5.58
C ARG A 229 9.00 -7.01 -6.11
N VAL A 230 8.48 -7.89 -5.24
CA VAL A 230 7.89 -9.18 -5.65
C VAL A 230 6.75 -8.94 -6.62
N ARG A 231 5.84 -8.00 -6.33
CA ARG A 231 4.73 -7.65 -7.22
C ARG A 231 5.21 -7.24 -8.60
N LEU A 232 6.17 -6.32 -8.66
CA LEU A 232 6.74 -5.85 -9.91
C LEU A 232 7.38 -7.00 -10.70
N ALA A 233 8.18 -7.84 -10.05
CA ALA A 233 8.86 -8.96 -10.69
C ALA A 233 7.89 -10.01 -11.24
N VAL A 234 6.87 -10.39 -10.47
CA VAL A 234 5.85 -11.37 -10.88
C VAL A 234 5.00 -10.83 -12.02
N ARG A 235 4.58 -9.56 -11.97
CA ARG A 235 3.83 -8.93 -13.06
C ARG A 235 4.63 -8.96 -14.37
N ARG A 236 5.92 -8.64 -14.30
CA ARG A 236 6.79 -8.61 -15.50
C ARG A 236 7.02 -10.00 -16.06
N ALA A 237 7.35 -10.97 -15.22
CA ALA A 237 7.60 -12.34 -15.65
C ALA A 237 6.34 -13.04 -16.22
N SER A 238 5.15 -12.64 -15.77
CA SER A 238 3.87 -13.17 -16.26
C SER A 238 3.21 -12.32 -17.34
N GLU A 239 3.86 -11.26 -17.82
CA GLU A 239 3.29 -10.30 -18.78
C GLU A 239 1.91 -9.76 -18.34
N GLY A 240 1.74 -9.55 -17.04
CA GLY A 240 0.49 -9.06 -16.44
C GLY A 240 -0.55 -10.14 -16.14
N ALA A 241 -0.31 -11.41 -16.46
CA ALA A 241 -1.24 -12.51 -16.16
C ALA A 241 -1.39 -12.79 -14.66
N GLN A 242 -0.34 -12.54 -13.87
CA GLN A 242 -0.36 -12.70 -12.41
C GLN A 242 0.14 -11.41 -11.74
N ILE A 243 -0.66 -10.90 -10.80
CA ILE A 243 -0.31 -9.69 -10.05
C ILE A 243 -0.55 -9.93 -8.57
N PRO A 244 0.53 -10.02 -7.77
CA PRO A 244 0.42 -10.12 -6.33
C PRO A 244 -0.34 -8.94 -5.71
N TRP A 245 -1.04 -9.23 -4.62
CA TRP A 245 -1.83 -8.24 -3.91
C TRP A 245 -1.48 -8.24 -2.43
N GLU A 246 -1.39 -7.07 -1.81
CA GLU A 246 -1.15 -6.94 -0.38
C GLU A 246 -2.11 -5.95 0.27
N SER A 247 -2.43 -6.22 1.54
CA SER A 247 -3.13 -5.31 2.45
C SER A 247 -2.30 -5.22 3.72
N THR A 248 -2.09 -4.02 4.25
CA THR A 248 -1.21 -3.82 5.41
C THR A 248 -1.81 -2.86 6.43
N SER A 249 -1.74 -3.26 7.70
CA SER A 249 -2.02 -2.45 8.88
C SER A 249 -0.81 -2.37 9.83
N LEU A 250 0.41 -2.59 9.29
CA LEU A 250 1.65 -2.55 10.08
C LEU A 250 1.90 -1.15 10.65
N GLU A 251 2.25 -1.10 11.93
CA GLU A 251 2.59 0.16 12.62
C GLU A 251 4.11 0.35 12.81
N GLY A 252 4.87 -0.74 12.82
CA GLY A 252 6.32 -0.75 13.01
C GLY A 252 7.08 -1.27 11.79
N ASP A 253 8.34 -0.85 11.67
CA ASP A 253 9.20 -1.29 10.58
C ASP A 253 9.66 -2.73 10.80
N PHE A 254 9.66 -3.53 9.73
CA PHE A 254 10.23 -4.88 9.75
C PHE A 254 11.11 -5.11 8.53
N ALA A 255 12.26 -5.74 8.76
CA ALA A 255 13.12 -6.28 7.72
C ALA A 255 13.43 -7.75 8.05
N PHE A 256 13.44 -8.59 7.01
CA PHE A 256 13.79 -10.00 7.17
C PHE A 256 15.22 -10.15 7.70
N VAL A 257 16.19 -9.41 7.13
CA VAL A 257 17.61 -9.48 7.50
C VAL A 257 18.17 -8.07 7.71
N GLY A 258 18.93 -7.88 8.80
CA GLY A 258 19.75 -6.68 9.09
C GLY A 258 19.01 -5.35 9.10
N GLY A 259 18.62 -4.82 10.27
CA GLY A 259 18.07 -3.47 10.36
C GLY A 259 18.51 -2.76 11.64
N SER A 260 19.24 -1.65 11.51
CA SER A 260 19.52 -0.71 12.59
C SER A 260 19.25 0.71 12.11
N GLY A 261 18.18 1.33 12.64
CA GLY A 261 17.97 2.78 12.74
C GLY A 261 17.79 3.59 11.45
N ARG A 262 16.70 4.38 11.39
CA ARG A 262 16.53 5.47 10.41
C ARG A 262 17.56 6.59 10.69
N ASP A 263 18.41 6.91 9.72
CA ASP A 263 19.31 8.09 9.74
C ASP A 263 18.72 9.19 8.85
N LEU A 264 18.23 10.26 9.47
CA LEU A 264 17.58 11.40 8.81
C LEU A 264 18.52 12.13 7.83
N SER A 265 19.83 12.14 8.08
CA SER A 265 20.80 12.81 7.21
C SER A 265 21.04 12.04 5.91
N ARG A 266 20.98 10.70 5.99
CA ARG A 266 21.03 9.80 4.85
C ARG A 266 19.75 9.90 4.02
N GLU A 267 18.59 9.94 4.67
CA GLU A 267 17.28 10.06 4.00
C GLU A 267 17.14 11.37 3.18
N GLN A 268 17.77 12.46 3.63
CA GLN A 268 17.79 13.73 2.87
C GLN A 268 18.62 13.62 1.59
N LYS A 269 19.82 13.03 1.65
CA LYS A 269 20.66 12.82 0.46
C LYS A 269 20.00 11.86 -0.52
N GLU A 270 19.36 10.81 -0.01
CA GLU A 270 18.60 9.86 -0.83
C GLU A 270 17.42 10.56 -1.53
N PHE A 271 16.73 11.47 -0.86
CA PHE A 271 15.67 12.26 -1.49
C PHE A 271 16.15 13.14 -2.65
N GLU A 272 17.25 13.87 -2.47
CA GLU A 272 17.79 14.74 -3.50
C GLU A 272 18.25 13.93 -4.73
N ALA A 273 18.88 12.78 -4.49
CA ALA A 273 19.26 11.86 -5.54
C ALA A 273 18.03 11.30 -6.27
N ASP A 274 17.04 10.79 -5.54
CA ASP A 274 15.83 10.22 -6.10
C ASP A 274 15.02 11.26 -6.89
N LEU A 275 14.98 12.52 -6.43
CA LEU A 275 14.32 13.63 -7.13
C LEU A 275 15.00 13.93 -8.46
N ALA A 276 16.34 13.99 -8.48
CA ALA A 276 17.10 14.20 -9.71
C ALA A 276 16.88 13.06 -10.71
N THR A 277 16.87 11.81 -10.24
CA THR A 277 16.58 10.64 -11.07
C THR A 277 15.15 10.70 -11.61
N TRP A 278 14.14 10.96 -10.76
CA TRP A 278 12.75 11.06 -11.18
C TRP A 278 12.53 12.14 -12.25
N ASN A 279 13.14 13.32 -12.09
CA ASN A 279 13.05 14.40 -13.09
C ASN A 279 13.53 13.97 -14.48
N SER A 280 14.51 13.05 -14.57
CA SER A 280 14.96 12.50 -15.84
C SER A 280 14.04 11.39 -16.39
N LEU A 281 13.36 10.65 -15.50
CA LEU A 281 12.55 9.48 -15.86
C LEU A 281 11.09 9.80 -16.19
N ARG A 282 10.57 10.95 -15.76
CA ARG A 282 9.16 11.28 -15.96
C ARG A 282 8.73 11.33 -17.44
N GLU A 283 9.67 11.62 -18.34
CA GLU A 283 9.49 11.61 -19.80
C GLU A 283 9.96 10.31 -20.48
N ALA A 284 10.46 9.33 -19.71
CA ALA A 284 11.00 8.08 -20.26
C ALA A 284 9.93 7.32 -21.06
N LYS A 285 10.29 6.82 -22.24
CA LYS A 285 9.42 6.01 -23.13
C LYS A 285 9.75 4.52 -23.09
N ASP A 286 10.83 4.17 -22.39
CA ASP A 286 11.26 2.81 -22.17
C ASP A 286 10.89 2.37 -20.76
N PRO A 287 10.39 1.13 -20.58
CA PRO A 287 9.97 0.65 -19.28
C PRO A 287 11.17 0.29 -18.38
N GLU A 288 12.31 -0.10 -18.95
CA GLU A 288 13.48 -0.57 -18.19
C GLU A 288 14.05 0.46 -17.19
N PRO A 289 14.26 1.75 -17.55
CA PRO A 289 14.74 2.74 -16.57
C PRO A 289 13.72 3.01 -15.44
N LEU A 290 12.42 2.97 -15.76
CA LEU A 290 11.34 3.13 -14.78
C LEU A 290 11.28 1.94 -13.82
N GLU A 291 11.41 0.72 -14.35
CA GLU A 291 11.48 -0.51 -13.56
C GLU A 291 12.69 -0.53 -12.64
N ALA A 292 13.85 -0.13 -13.14
CA ALA A 292 15.07 -0.05 -12.33
C ALA A 292 14.88 0.91 -11.15
N PHE A 293 14.27 2.07 -11.40
CA PHE A 293 13.97 3.04 -10.36
C PHE A 293 12.98 2.52 -9.33
N ILE A 294 11.85 1.94 -9.76
CA ILE A 294 10.85 1.34 -8.85
C ILE A 294 11.45 0.17 -8.07
N ARG A 295 12.27 -0.67 -8.70
CA ARG A 295 12.95 -1.78 -8.02
C ARG A 295 13.91 -1.26 -6.95
N GLN A 296 14.66 -0.20 -7.25
CA GLN A 296 15.60 0.39 -6.29
C GLN A 296 14.88 1.13 -5.14
N ARG A 297 13.68 1.66 -5.40
CA ARG A 297 12.91 2.54 -4.50
C ARG A 297 11.40 2.24 -4.53
N PRO A 298 10.94 1.04 -4.15
CA PRO A 298 9.54 0.63 -4.33
C PRO A 298 8.55 1.35 -3.39
N SER A 299 8.99 1.80 -2.22
CA SER A 299 8.25 2.78 -1.39
C SER A 299 8.95 4.14 -1.34
N GLY A 300 9.79 4.43 -2.34
CA GLY A 300 10.39 5.75 -2.48
C GLY A 300 9.33 6.84 -2.69
N LYS A 301 9.71 8.09 -2.43
CA LYS A 301 8.80 9.25 -2.47
C LYS A 301 8.18 9.51 -3.85
N PHE A 302 8.78 8.96 -4.90
CA PHE A 302 8.32 9.07 -6.29
C PHE A 302 7.81 7.74 -6.86
N ALA A 303 7.69 6.68 -6.05
CA ALA A 303 7.35 5.33 -6.53
C ALA A 303 5.98 5.27 -7.20
N GLU A 304 4.97 5.98 -6.66
CA GLU A 304 3.62 6.03 -7.25
C GLU A 304 3.61 6.73 -8.62
N LEU A 305 4.37 7.83 -8.76
CA LEU A 305 4.51 8.54 -10.03
C LEU A 305 5.25 7.67 -11.07
N ALA A 306 6.34 7.02 -10.64
CA ALA A 306 7.09 6.10 -11.50
C ALA A 306 6.26 4.89 -11.93
N GLN A 307 5.48 4.30 -11.02
CA GLN A 307 4.59 3.18 -11.34
C GLN A 307 3.52 3.61 -12.34
N HIS A 308 2.92 4.78 -12.16
CA HIS A 308 1.95 5.32 -13.10
C HIS A 308 2.56 5.54 -14.49
N ARG A 309 3.78 6.10 -14.56
CA ARG A 309 4.48 6.30 -15.83
C ARG A 309 4.83 4.97 -16.51
N LEU A 310 5.28 3.98 -15.74
CA LEU A 310 5.54 2.64 -16.23
C LEU A 310 4.27 2.02 -16.83
N ASP A 311 3.13 2.12 -16.13
CA ASP A 311 1.85 1.60 -16.63
C ASP A 311 1.40 2.27 -17.93
N ALA A 312 1.67 3.57 -18.10
CA ALA A 312 1.40 4.27 -19.35
C ALA A 312 2.27 3.74 -20.50
N VAL A 313 3.58 3.62 -20.28
CA VAL A 313 4.54 3.10 -21.27
C VAL A 313 4.23 1.66 -21.66
N LEU A 314 3.89 0.81 -20.68
CA LEU A 314 3.54 -0.59 -20.94
C LEU A 314 2.25 -0.71 -21.76
N ARG A 315 1.23 0.12 -21.47
CA ARG A 315 -0.02 0.16 -22.24
C ARG A 315 0.21 0.64 -23.67
N GLU A 316 1.06 1.65 -23.88
CA GLU A 316 1.47 2.11 -25.22
C GLU A 316 2.16 0.99 -26.02
N ARG A 317 2.84 0.07 -25.34
CA ARG A 317 3.48 -1.11 -25.93
C ARG A 317 2.56 -2.33 -26.07
N GLY A 318 1.26 -2.17 -25.78
CA GLY A 318 0.26 -3.22 -25.96
C GLY A 318 0.08 -4.16 -24.77
N GLU A 319 0.68 -3.87 -23.60
CA GLU A 319 0.33 -4.59 -22.37
C GLU A 319 -1.15 -4.35 -22.06
N LYS A 320 -1.91 -5.44 -21.98
CA LYS A 320 -3.34 -5.37 -21.69
C LYS A 320 -3.52 -4.94 -20.23
N PRO A 321 -4.46 -4.03 -19.94
CA PRO A 321 -4.82 -3.71 -18.57
C PRO A 321 -5.22 -4.99 -17.84
N VAL A 322 -4.76 -5.09 -16.61
CA VAL A 322 -5.18 -6.12 -15.66
C VAL A 322 -6.69 -6.04 -15.54
N GLN A 323 -7.39 -7.00 -16.13
CA GLN A 323 -8.78 -7.22 -15.77
C GLN A 323 -8.75 -7.91 -14.41
N ALA A 324 -8.71 -7.12 -13.33
CA ALA A 324 -9.29 -7.60 -12.09
C ALA A 324 -10.71 -8.03 -12.45
N ALA A 325 -11.06 -9.30 -12.17
CA ALA A 325 -12.42 -9.75 -12.37
C ALA A 325 -13.33 -8.70 -11.71
N PRO A 326 -14.34 -8.16 -12.43
CA PRO A 326 -15.27 -7.24 -11.81
C PRO A 326 -15.76 -7.93 -10.53
N PRO A 327 -15.81 -7.22 -9.37
CA PRO A 327 -16.45 -7.80 -8.20
C PRO A 327 -17.82 -8.31 -8.67
N PRO A 328 -18.24 -9.52 -8.25
CA PRO A 328 -19.53 -10.05 -8.68
C PRO A 328 -20.58 -8.94 -8.47
N PRO A 329 -21.47 -8.71 -9.45
CA PRO A 329 -22.53 -7.73 -9.26
C PRO A 329 -23.18 -8.08 -7.94
N LEU A 330 -23.23 -7.11 -7.02
CA LEU A 330 -24.06 -7.24 -5.83
C LEU A 330 -25.44 -7.60 -6.36
N GLY A 331 -25.85 -8.85 -6.13
CA GLY A 331 -27.16 -9.32 -6.56
C GLY A 331 -28.23 -8.36 -6.02
N PRO A 332 -29.40 -8.28 -6.64
CA PRO A 332 -30.51 -7.47 -6.15
C PRO A 332 -31.14 -8.14 -4.91
N GLU A 333 -30.36 -8.34 -3.86
CA GLU A 333 -30.79 -8.68 -2.51
C GLU A 333 -29.73 -8.21 -1.52
N MET A 334 -29.73 -6.90 -1.26
CA MET A 334 -29.66 -6.42 0.12
C MET A 334 -30.56 -5.19 0.21
N CYS A 335 -31.77 -5.40 0.71
CA CYS A 335 -32.30 -4.45 1.67
C CYS A 335 -31.19 -4.23 2.69
N VAL A 336 -30.50 -3.09 2.64
CA VAL A 336 -29.78 -2.58 3.79
C VAL A 336 -30.88 -2.14 4.75
N PRO A 337 -31.15 -2.85 5.86
CA PRO A 337 -32.05 -2.33 6.86
C PRO A 337 -31.32 -1.14 7.49
N GLY A 338 -31.79 0.07 7.21
CA GLY A 338 -31.46 1.30 7.93
C GLY A 338 -29.97 1.57 8.21
N ALA A 339 -29.30 2.31 7.32
CA ALA A 339 -28.05 2.98 7.68
C ALA A 339 -28.34 4.19 8.61
N ALA A 340 -28.73 3.92 9.85
CA ALA A 340 -28.87 4.90 10.93
C ALA A 340 -27.55 5.08 11.73
N ASP A 341 -26.51 4.29 11.45
CA ASP A 341 -25.35 4.13 12.34
C ASP A 341 -24.09 4.90 11.90
N GLY A 342 -24.16 5.70 10.83
CA GLY A 342 -23.03 6.56 10.39
C GLY A 342 -21.80 5.86 9.77
N LYS A 343 -21.78 4.54 9.65
CA LYS A 343 -20.66 3.78 9.04
C LYS A 343 -20.67 3.83 7.51
N ALA A 344 -19.47 3.97 6.91
CA ALA A 344 -19.25 3.99 5.46
C ALA A 344 -19.29 2.58 4.84
N ALA A 345 -19.65 2.49 3.56
CA ALA A 345 -19.64 1.23 2.81
C ALA A 345 -18.21 0.72 2.50
N SER A 346 -18.09 -0.59 2.26
CA SER A 346 -16.84 -1.24 1.86
C SER A 346 -16.31 -0.68 0.53
N TYR A 347 -14.99 -0.63 0.38
CA TYR A 347 -14.32 -0.08 -0.79
C TYR A 347 -14.39 -1.04 -2.00
N SER A 348 -14.79 -0.51 -3.15
CA SER A 348 -14.92 -1.25 -4.41
C SER A 348 -13.61 -1.43 -5.17
N GLY A 349 -12.52 -0.78 -4.74
CA GLY A 349 -11.24 -0.79 -5.47
C GLY A 349 -11.21 0.14 -6.70
N LYS A 350 -12.33 0.76 -7.06
CA LYS A 350 -12.42 1.62 -8.25
C LYS A 350 -11.85 3.00 -7.95
N VAL A 351 -10.96 3.49 -8.81
CA VAL A 351 -10.45 4.86 -8.73
C VAL A 351 -10.80 5.62 -10.00
N VAL A 352 -11.29 6.84 -9.88
CA VAL A 352 -11.60 7.69 -11.04
C VAL A 352 -10.38 8.49 -11.47
N SER A 353 -10.20 8.73 -12.76
CA SER A 353 -9.20 9.67 -13.28
C SER A 353 -9.79 11.07 -13.43
N PHE A 354 -8.94 12.10 -13.43
CA PHE A 354 -9.37 13.45 -13.82
C PHE A 354 -9.93 13.46 -15.24
N ARG A 355 -10.90 14.36 -15.50
CA ARG A 355 -11.43 14.62 -16.84
C ARG A 355 -11.47 16.11 -17.15
N PRO A 356 -11.09 16.53 -18.37
CA PRO A 356 -11.30 17.91 -18.82
C PRO A 356 -12.76 18.36 -18.60
N GLY A 357 -12.93 19.58 -18.09
CA GLY A 357 -14.22 20.16 -17.72
C GLY A 357 -14.74 19.80 -16.32
N GLU A 358 -14.10 18.88 -15.58
CA GLU A 358 -14.43 18.65 -14.16
C GLU A 358 -14.24 19.94 -13.37
N ARG A 359 -15.21 20.26 -12.50
CA ARG A 359 -15.19 21.49 -11.70
C ARG A 359 -15.30 21.18 -10.22
N TYR A 360 -14.43 21.80 -9.44
CA TYR A 360 -14.38 21.70 -7.99
C TYR A 360 -14.51 23.09 -7.39
N THR A 361 -15.51 23.32 -6.55
CA THR A 361 -15.61 24.55 -5.76
C THR A 361 -15.31 24.22 -4.31
N TYR A 362 -14.33 24.90 -3.73
CA TYR A 362 -13.96 24.77 -2.32
C TYR A 362 -14.25 26.07 -1.57
N ARG A 363 -14.63 25.92 -0.30
CA ARG A 363 -14.60 27.02 0.67
C ARG A 363 -13.53 26.76 1.70
N THR A 364 -12.89 27.82 2.19
CA THR A 364 -11.93 27.78 3.28
C THR A 364 -12.56 28.41 4.50
N VAL A 365 -12.50 27.71 5.63
CA VAL A 365 -13.10 28.11 6.91
C VAL A 365 -11.98 28.16 7.94
N ASP A 366 -11.89 29.28 8.67
CA ASP A 366 -11.00 29.35 9.82
C ASP A 366 -11.53 28.45 10.94
N LEU A 367 -10.70 27.55 11.47
CA LEU A 367 -11.14 26.55 12.44
C LEU A 367 -11.42 27.14 13.83
N VAL A 368 -10.94 28.35 14.12
CA VAL A 368 -11.12 29.02 15.40
C VAL A 368 -12.36 29.90 15.38
N SER A 369 -12.52 30.77 14.38
CA SER A 369 -13.67 31.67 14.26
C SER A 369 -14.88 31.03 13.58
N GLN A 370 -14.70 29.89 12.90
CA GLN A 370 -15.70 29.23 12.06
C GLN A 370 -16.25 30.09 10.92
N THR A 371 -15.51 31.11 10.49
CA THR A 371 -15.90 31.99 9.38
C THR A 371 -15.30 31.53 8.05
N GLU A 372 -16.07 31.61 6.97
CA GLU A 372 -15.55 31.42 5.62
C GLU A 372 -14.61 32.57 5.26
N THR A 373 -13.33 32.26 5.01
CA THR A 373 -12.28 33.23 4.71
C THR A 373 -11.99 33.33 3.22
N ALA A 374 -12.28 32.28 2.46
CA ALA A 374 -12.06 32.24 1.01
C ALA A 374 -12.97 31.24 0.32
N ARG A 375 -13.17 31.45 -0.98
CA ARG A 375 -13.83 30.50 -1.89
C ARG A 375 -13.09 30.47 -3.21
N SER A 376 -12.90 29.28 -3.76
CA SER A 376 -12.20 29.06 -5.02
C SER A 376 -12.91 28.02 -5.87
N THR A 377 -12.86 28.19 -7.19
CA THR A 377 -13.35 27.23 -8.16
C THR A 377 -12.24 26.86 -9.12
N ASP A 378 -11.96 25.56 -9.22
CA ASP A 378 -10.98 25.00 -10.14
C ASP A 378 -11.69 24.17 -11.19
N THR A 379 -11.45 24.47 -12.46
CA THR A 379 -11.94 23.68 -13.60
C THR A 379 -10.76 23.00 -14.28
N VAL A 380 -10.83 21.68 -14.49
CA VAL A 380 -9.79 20.95 -15.23
C VAL A 380 -9.79 21.42 -16.67
N LEU A 381 -8.71 22.08 -17.09
CA LEU A 381 -8.53 22.55 -18.46
C LEU A 381 -8.16 21.37 -19.36
N ARG A 382 -7.07 20.68 -19.03
CA ARG A 382 -6.54 19.52 -19.77
C ARG A 382 -5.54 18.75 -18.93
N ILE A 383 -5.23 17.55 -19.39
CA ILE A 383 -4.17 16.70 -18.83
C ILE A 383 -3.00 16.71 -19.81
N ALA A 384 -1.78 16.88 -19.30
CA ALA A 384 -0.55 17.01 -20.08
C ALA A 384 0.53 16.11 -19.46
N GLY A 385 0.72 14.91 -20.01
CA GLY A 385 1.65 13.94 -19.42
C GLY A 385 1.19 13.52 -18.03
N ASP A 386 2.00 13.81 -17.02
CA ASP A 386 1.73 13.54 -15.60
C ASP A 386 1.17 14.77 -14.84
N GLU A 387 0.84 15.85 -15.54
CA GLU A 387 0.31 17.09 -14.97
C GLU A 387 -1.16 17.34 -15.37
N VAL A 388 -1.94 17.87 -14.44
CA VAL A 388 -3.30 18.34 -14.63
C VAL A 388 -3.30 19.86 -14.54
N LEU A 389 -3.68 20.52 -15.62
CA LEU A 389 -3.77 21.97 -15.68
C LEU A 389 -5.20 22.40 -15.38
N TYR A 390 -5.35 23.39 -14.52
CA TYR A 390 -6.64 23.95 -14.13
C TYR A 390 -6.79 25.38 -14.65
N ASN A 391 -8.04 25.79 -14.86
CA ASN A 391 -8.45 27.13 -15.26
C ASN A 391 -7.75 27.56 -16.56
N ASP A 392 -6.88 28.55 -16.50
CA ASP A 392 -6.05 29.06 -17.60
C ASP A 392 -4.60 28.50 -17.58
N GLY A 393 -4.33 27.50 -16.75
CA GLY A 393 -2.99 26.94 -16.51
C GLY A 393 -2.24 27.59 -15.34
N SER A 394 -2.87 28.53 -14.62
CA SER A 394 -2.34 29.15 -13.40
C SER A 394 -2.15 28.16 -12.24
N LYS A 395 -2.99 27.12 -12.16
CA LYS A 395 -2.87 26.04 -11.18
C LYS A 395 -2.56 24.72 -11.86
N VAL A 396 -1.65 23.95 -11.27
CA VAL A 396 -1.21 22.63 -11.75
C VAL A 396 -1.10 21.65 -10.59
N SER A 397 -1.61 20.45 -10.79
CA SER A 397 -1.37 19.29 -9.91
C SER A 397 -0.77 18.13 -10.68
N ASP A 398 -0.34 17.10 -9.98
CA ASP A 398 -0.12 15.78 -10.58
C ASP A 398 -1.47 15.05 -10.82
N LEU A 399 -1.40 13.84 -11.39
CA LEU A 399 -2.57 13.00 -11.67
C LEU A 399 -3.31 12.48 -10.42
N PHE A 400 -2.73 12.62 -9.22
CA PHE A 400 -3.33 12.22 -7.95
C PHE A 400 -3.95 13.41 -7.20
N GLY A 401 -3.68 14.63 -7.64
CA GLY A 401 -4.16 15.88 -7.04
C GLY A 401 -3.16 16.53 -6.09
N ASN A 402 -1.89 16.10 -6.07
CA ASN A 402 -0.84 16.79 -5.32
C ASN A 402 -0.43 18.07 -6.04
N ASN A 403 -0.28 19.17 -5.30
CA ASN A 403 0.06 20.47 -5.90
C ASN A 403 1.42 20.42 -6.59
N VAL A 404 1.52 20.99 -7.79
CA VAL A 404 2.77 21.22 -8.52
C VAL A 404 3.05 22.71 -8.62
N ARG A 405 2.02 23.51 -8.96
CA ARG A 405 2.07 24.97 -9.02
C ARG A 405 0.74 25.59 -8.64
N ALA A 406 0.79 26.68 -7.90
CA ALA A 406 -0.38 27.45 -7.49
C ALA A 406 -0.43 28.80 -8.23
N PRO A 407 -1.62 29.44 -8.30
CA PRO A 407 -1.80 30.71 -9.00
C PRO A 407 -0.96 31.87 -8.46
N ASP A 408 -0.55 31.80 -7.19
CA ASP A 408 0.29 32.80 -6.53
C ASP A 408 1.78 32.69 -6.91
N GLY A 409 2.16 31.71 -7.75
CA GLY A 409 3.54 31.43 -8.14
C GLY A 409 4.26 30.45 -7.23
N THR A 410 3.62 29.97 -6.14
CA THR A 410 4.18 28.92 -5.30
C THR A 410 4.28 27.62 -6.09
N SER A 411 5.40 26.90 -5.93
CA SER A 411 5.65 25.63 -6.59
C SER A 411 6.17 24.57 -5.62
N TRP A 412 5.93 23.31 -5.96
CA TRP A 412 6.33 22.16 -5.16
C TRP A 412 7.13 21.20 -6.03
N THR A 413 8.20 20.63 -5.47
CA THR A 413 8.78 19.41 -6.03
C THR A 413 7.75 18.28 -5.93
N PRO A 414 7.73 17.29 -6.84
CA PRO A 414 6.76 16.19 -6.77
C PRO A 414 6.76 15.47 -5.41
N TYR A 415 5.57 15.07 -4.93
CA TYR A 415 5.37 14.35 -3.68
C TYR A 415 4.01 13.67 -3.62
N GLN A 416 3.90 12.67 -2.74
CA GLN A 416 2.74 11.80 -2.64
C GLN A 416 2.04 12.01 -1.30
N PHE A 417 1.28 13.11 -1.18
CA PHE A 417 0.31 13.25 -0.09
C PHE A 417 -0.97 12.48 -0.44
N PHE A 418 -1.43 12.62 -1.68
CA PHE A 418 -2.45 11.78 -2.30
C PHE A 418 -1.79 10.71 -3.15
N ILE A 419 -2.31 9.49 -3.02
CA ILE A 419 -1.82 8.28 -3.70
C ILE A 419 -2.95 7.62 -4.48
N ASN A 420 -2.64 6.57 -5.24
CA ASN A 420 -3.64 5.87 -6.03
C ASN A 420 -4.45 4.86 -5.21
N ASP A 421 -3.79 4.17 -4.28
CA ASP A 421 -4.35 3.02 -3.58
C ASP A 421 -4.46 3.29 -2.06
N TYR A 422 -5.70 3.29 -1.56
CA TYR A 422 -6.01 3.55 -0.15
C TYR A 422 -6.51 2.28 0.53
N ALA A 423 -5.88 1.92 1.65
CA ALA A 423 -6.28 0.82 2.52
C ALA A 423 -6.18 1.27 3.98
N LEU A 424 -7.10 0.81 4.83
CA LEU A 424 -7.08 1.13 6.27
C LEU A 424 -5.75 0.72 6.88
N GLY A 425 -5.16 1.63 7.67
CA GLY A 425 -3.87 1.40 8.32
C GLY A 425 -2.65 1.61 7.42
N LYS A 426 -2.81 1.78 6.10
CA LYS A 426 -1.69 2.04 5.18
C LYS A 426 -0.95 3.30 5.59
N ARG A 427 0.38 3.22 5.66
CA ARG A 427 1.28 4.33 6.02
C ARG A 427 2.27 4.59 4.90
N TRP A 428 2.63 5.86 4.72
CA TRP A 428 3.68 6.25 3.78
C TRP A 428 4.28 7.60 4.15
N PRO A 429 5.56 7.83 3.87
CA PRO A 429 6.16 9.14 3.99
C PRO A 429 5.90 9.99 2.74
N ALA A 430 5.84 11.30 2.91
CA ALA A 430 5.95 12.26 1.81
C ALA A 430 6.99 13.31 2.19
N GLN A 431 7.80 13.75 1.23
CA GLN A 431 8.69 14.89 1.43
C GLN A 431 8.77 15.72 0.17
N PHE A 432 8.77 17.04 0.34
CA PHE A 432 8.86 17.99 -0.76
C PHE A 432 9.53 19.28 -0.34
N ILE A 433 10.05 19.98 -1.33
CA ILE A 433 10.47 21.36 -1.21
C ILE A 433 9.35 22.23 -1.79
N VAL A 434 8.80 23.11 -0.97
CA VAL A 434 7.96 24.21 -1.43
C VAL A 434 8.84 25.43 -1.69
N THR A 435 8.70 26.04 -2.87
CA THR A 435 9.34 27.29 -3.24
C THR A 435 8.25 28.34 -3.43
N ARG A 436 8.25 29.37 -2.59
CA ARG A 436 7.29 30.49 -2.70
C ARG A 436 7.69 31.46 -3.82
N ALA A 437 6.78 32.35 -4.19
CA ALA A 437 7.01 33.35 -5.24
C ALA A 437 8.22 34.27 -4.96
N ASP A 438 8.54 34.52 -3.70
CA ASP A 438 9.71 35.30 -3.26
C ASP A 438 11.04 34.51 -3.31
N GLY A 439 10.99 33.25 -3.76
CA GLY A 439 12.15 32.35 -3.83
C GLY A 439 12.48 31.63 -2.52
N THR A 440 11.78 31.92 -1.42
CA THR A 440 11.99 31.22 -0.15
C THR A 440 11.61 29.73 -0.27
N LYS A 441 12.47 28.87 0.27
CA LYS A 441 12.29 27.42 0.24
C LYS A 441 12.04 26.87 1.63
N ALA A 442 11.12 25.93 1.75
CA ALA A 442 10.93 25.11 2.95
C ALA A 442 10.89 23.63 2.55
N ASN A 443 11.59 22.80 3.32
CA ASN A 443 11.66 21.36 3.09
C ASN A 443 10.76 20.68 4.11
N VAL A 444 9.63 20.16 3.64
CA VAL A 444 8.58 19.62 4.50
C VAL A 444 8.53 18.12 4.35
N ARG A 445 8.53 17.42 5.49
CA ARG A 445 8.30 15.98 5.57
C ARG A 445 6.98 15.71 6.27
N PHE A 446 6.22 14.73 5.78
CA PHE A 446 5.06 14.15 6.44
C PHE A 446 5.23 12.64 6.60
N GLU A 447 4.72 12.13 7.72
CA GLU A 447 4.38 10.71 7.92
C GLU A 447 2.85 10.61 7.87
N LEU A 448 2.32 9.87 6.89
CA LEU A 448 0.89 9.75 6.63
C LEU A 448 0.38 8.36 7.02
N ARG A 449 -0.90 8.30 7.41
CA ARG A 449 -1.64 7.04 7.57
C ARG A 449 -3.09 7.18 7.14
N VAL A 450 -3.67 6.13 6.55
CA VAL A 450 -5.14 6.01 6.46
C VAL A 450 -5.67 5.60 7.83
N ALA A 451 -6.26 6.56 8.55
CA ALA A 451 -6.71 6.38 9.92
C ALA A 451 -8.09 5.73 10.02
N ALA A 452 -8.99 6.01 9.07
CA ALA A 452 -10.37 5.53 9.12
C ALA A 452 -11.06 5.50 7.75
N ARG A 453 -12.17 4.77 7.69
CA ARG A 453 -13.17 4.77 6.62
C ARG A 453 -14.47 5.26 7.25
N GLU A 454 -14.92 6.43 6.85
CA GLU A 454 -16.02 7.12 7.52
C GLU A 454 -16.85 7.96 6.55
N ARG A 455 -18.10 8.24 6.94
CA ARG A 455 -18.97 9.12 6.18
C ARG A 455 -18.76 10.56 6.60
N ILE A 456 -18.61 11.45 5.63
CA ILE A 456 -18.46 12.88 5.84
C ILE A 456 -19.55 13.64 5.09
N THR A 457 -20.18 14.61 5.74
CA THR A 457 -21.17 15.50 5.15
C THR A 457 -20.56 16.88 4.97
N LEU A 458 -20.60 17.36 3.73
CA LEU A 458 -20.07 18.66 3.28
C LEU A 458 -21.18 19.42 2.54
N PRO A 459 -21.02 20.72 2.23
CA PRO A 459 -22.02 21.45 1.44
C PRO A 459 -22.28 20.82 0.06
N ALA A 460 -21.26 20.19 -0.54
CA ALA A 460 -21.41 19.45 -1.80
C ALA A 460 -22.18 18.11 -1.69
N GLY A 461 -22.52 17.67 -0.47
CA GLY A 461 -23.24 16.43 -0.22
C GLY A 461 -22.55 15.53 0.82
N THR A 462 -23.06 14.30 0.92
CA THR A 462 -22.53 13.29 1.85
C THR A 462 -21.77 12.22 1.08
N PHE A 463 -20.57 11.91 1.57
CA PHE A 463 -19.63 11.02 0.91
C PHE A 463 -19.14 9.95 1.88
N ASP A 464 -19.02 8.73 1.41
CA ASP A 464 -18.18 7.75 2.09
C ASP A 464 -16.71 8.10 1.75
N SER A 465 -15.91 8.42 2.75
CA SER A 465 -14.50 8.84 2.61
C SER A 465 -13.46 7.97 3.35
N TYR A 466 -12.20 8.05 2.93
CA TYR A 466 -11.05 7.67 3.75
C TYR A 466 -10.52 8.91 4.47
N ARG A 467 -10.28 8.79 5.78
CA ARG A 467 -9.60 9.82 6.56
C ARG A 467 -8.10 9.52 6.63
N ILE A 468 -7.30 10.43 6.10
CA ILE A 468 -5.85 10.40 6.13
C ILE A 468 -5.40 11.35 7.23
N GLU A 469 -4.54 10.87 8.13
CA GLU A 469 -3.87 11.69 9.12
C GLU A 469 -2.39 11.80 8.74
N ALA A 470 -1.88 13.02 8.74
CA ALA A 470 -0.49 13.31 8.42
C ALA A 470 0.13 14.17 9.51
N ARG A 471 1.29 13.74 10.01
CA ARG A 471 2.12 14.54 10.91
C ARG A 471 3.40 14.89 10.22
N GLY A 472 3.73 16.17 10.20
CA GLY A 472 4.86 16.68 9.46
C GLY A 472 5.68 17.69 10.23
N VAL A 473 6.85 17.95 9.66
CA VAL A 473 7.81 18.91 10.16
C VAL A 473 8.44 19.63 8.99
N ASP A 474 8.60 20.94 9.11
CA ASP A 474 9.54 21.69 8.29
C ASP A 474 10.95 21.44 8.82
N LEU A 475 11.77 20.76 8.02
CA LEU A 475 13.12 20.32 8.39
C LEU A 475 14.08 21.49 8.63
N GLY A 476 13.79 22.68 8.08
CA GLY A 476 14.60 23.88 8.29
C GLY A 476 14.22 24.63 9.58
N SER A 477 12.92 24.82 9.81
CA SER A 477 12.42 25.63 10.94
C SER A 477 12.03 24.83 12.18
N GLY A 478 11.85 23.51 12.05
CA GLY A 478 11.35 22.63 13.11
C GLY A 478 9.86 22.78 13.42
N VAL A 479 9.12 23.59 12.65
CA VAL A 479 7.68 23.81 12.85
C VAL A 479 6.91 22.52 12.57
N GLN A 480 6.01 22.15 13.49
CA GLN A 480 5.15 20.98 13.36
C GLN A 480 3.88 21.32 12.57
N LEU A 481 3.55 20.44 11.63
CA LEU A 481 2.42 20.56 10.71
C LEU A 481 1.53 19.33 10.88
N ASP A 482 0.31 19.50 11.35
CA ASP A 482 -0.67 18.42 11.37
C ASP A 482 -1.66 18.64 10.23
N ARG A 483 -1.97 17.58 9.49
CA ARG A 483 -3.03 17.61 8.47
C ARG A 483 -3.96 16.43 8.61
N THR A 484 -5.25 16.69 8.41
CA THR A 484 -6.26 15.65 8.26
C THR A 484 -6.94 15.86 6.92
N ALA A 485 -6.98 14.83 6.08
CA ALA A 485 -7.63 14.92 4.77
C ALA A 485 -8.68 13.82 4.61
N TRP A 486 -9.79 14.15 3.95
CA TRP A 486 -10.82 13.22 3.58
C TRP A 486 -10.83 13.05 2.08
N VAL A 487 -10.74 11.82 1.59
CA VAL A 487 -10.68 11.52 0.15
C VAL A 487 -11.74 10.49 -0.23
N ALA A 488 -12.27 10.60 -1.45
CA ALA A 488 -13.21 9.63 -2.02
C ALA A 488 -12.76 9.22 -3.42
N PRO A 489 -11.72 8.35 -3.53
CA PRO A 489 -11.11 7.98 -4.81
C PRO A 489 -12.10 7.35 -5.82
N GLU A 490 -13.21 6.78 -5.33
CA GLU A 490 -14.30 6.22 -6.17
C GLU A 490 -15.19 7.28 -6.83
N ARG A 491 -15.13 8.52 -6.34
CA ARG A 491 -16.02 9.62 -6.74
C ARG A 491 -15.29 10.74 -7.45
N MET A 492 -14.12 11.13 -6.94
CA MET A 492 -13.29 12.19 -7.50
C MET A 492 -11.81 12.05 -7.07
N ARG A 493 -10.91 12.67 -7.83
CA ARG A 493 -9.50 12.86 -7.45
C ARG A 493 -9.34 14.06 -6.52
N GLY A 494 -8.23 14.11 -5.79
CA GLY A 494 -7.98 15.11 -4.75
C GLY A 494 -8.73 14.80 -3.45
N PHE A 495 -9.10 15.85 -2.72
CA PHE A 495 -9.72 15.75 -1.38
C PHE A 495 -11.13 16.33 -1.37
N LEU A 496 -11.97 15.76 -0.51
CA LEU A 496 -13.28 16.29 -0.15
C LEU A 496 -13.14 17.42 0.88
N ALA A 497 -12.30 17.20 1.88
CA ALA A 497 -11.96 18.19 2.89
C ALA A 497 -10.52 18.00 3.35
N MET A 498 -9.88 19.09 3.79
CA MET A 498 -8.55 19.08 4.39
C MET A 498 -8.50 20.10 5.52
N GLU A 499 -8.08 19.64 6.70
CA GLU A 499 -7.75 20.48 7.83
C GLU A 499 -6.24 20.61 7.93
N ASN A 500 -5.78 21.85 8.02
CA ASN A 500 -4.38 22.19 8.20
C ASN A 500 -4.23 22.85 9.58
N LEU A 501 -3.39 22.29 10.44
CA LEU A 501 -3.10 22.83 11.77
C LEU A 501 -1.61 23.09 11.90
N VAL A 502 -1.27 24.28 12.41
CA VAL A 502 0.13 24.65 12.71
C VAL A 502 0.34 24.61 14.21
N ARG A 503 1.35 23.86 14.65
CA ARG A 503 1.74 23.79 16.07
C ARG A 503 3.09 24.42 16.31
N LYS A 504 3.18 25.18 17.41
CA LYS A 504 4.44 25.71 17.94
C LYS A 504 4.47 25.45 19.45
N GLY A 505 5.49 24.72 19.91
CA GLY A 505 5.61 24.34 21.33
C GLY A 505 4.43 23.49 21.84
N GLY A 506 3.86 22.62 20.99
CA GLY A 506 2.73 21.74 21.33
C GLY A 506 1.34 22.38 21.24
N SER A 507 1.24 23.71 21.23
CA SER A 507 -0.04 24.43 21.10
C SER A 507 -0.40 24.67 19.64
N VAL A 508 -1.69 24.53 19.30
CA VAL A 508 -2.23 24.95 17.99
C VAL A 508 -2.23 26.47 17.96
N ILE A 509 -1.53 27.06 17.00
CA ILE A 509 -1.42 28.52 16.85
C ILE A 509 -2.21 29.06 15.67
N GLY A 510 -2.82 28.18 14.87
CA GLY A 510 -3.67 28.52 13.75
C GLY A 510 -4.14 27.27 13.03
N GLY A 511 -5.28 27.36 12.36
CA GLY A 511 -5.79 26.27 11.56
C GLY A 511 -6.92 26.67 10.63
N GLU A 512 -6.98 26.01 9.50
CA GLU A 512 -8.00 26.21 8.48
C GLU A 512 -8.55 24.86 8.03
N ARG A 513 -9.77 24.89 7.52
CA ARG A 513 -10.42 23.76 6.86
C ARG A 513 -10.84 24.18 5.47
N ILE A 514 -10.32 23.49 4.47
CA ILE A 514 -10.74 23.61 3.08
C ILE A 514 -11.72 22.47 2.83
N GLU A 515 -12.92 22.77 2.34
CA GLU A 515 -13.93 21.74 2.09
C GLU A 515 -14.75 21.99 0.83
N LEU A 516 -15.14 20.89 0.20
CA LEU A 516 -15.85 20.85 -1.06
C LEU A 516 -17.25 21.44 -0.89
N ALA A 517 -17.48 22.57 -1.54
CA ALA A 517 -18.73 23.28 -1.54
C ALA A 517 -19.64 22.88 -2.71
N ASP A 518 -19.06 22.56 -3.87
CA ASP A 518 -19.78 22.06 -5.05
C ASP A 518 -18.85 21.21 -5.93
N TYR A 519 -19.41 20.23 -6.64
CA TYR A 519 -18.69 19.36 -7.57
C TYR A 519 -19.53 19.02 -8.80
N ALA A 520 -18.97 19.28 -9.98
CA ALA A 520 -19.56 18.88 -11.25
C ALA A 520 -18.59 17.95 -12.00
N ALA A 521 -19.05 16.74 -12.30
CA ALA A 521 -18.31 15.79 -13.13
C ALA A 521 -18.22 16.33 -14.58
N GLY A 522 -17.02 16.31 -15.15
CA GLY A 522 -16.76 16.70 -16.53
C GLY A 522 -17.36 15.71 -17.52
N ALA A 523 -17.46 16.10 -18.78
CA ALA A 523 -17.97 15.23 -19.84
C ALA A 523 -17.09 13.97 -19.98
N ALA A 524 -17.71 12.81 -20.24
CA ALA A 524 -16.96 11.60 -20.55
C ALA A 524 -16.11 11.84 -21.80
N LEU A 525 -14.82 11.49 -21.76
CA LEU A 525 -14.00 11.42 -22.96
C LEU A 525 -14.67 10.45 -23.93
N ALA A 526 -15.04 10.93 -25.11
CA ALA A 526 -15.44 10.04 -26.19
C ALA A 526 -14.28 9.09 -26.45
N THR A 527 -14.54 7.78 -26.34
CA THR A 527 -13.60 6.75 -26.76
C THR A 527 -13.21 6.99 -28.22
N PRO A 528 -11.92 7.16 -28.56
CA PRO A 528 -11.50 7.12 -29.94
C PRO A 528 -11.45 5.65 -30.35
N ASP A 529 -12.62 5.07 -30.62
CA ASP A 529 -12.80 3.88 -31.46
C ASP A 529 -14.29 3.54 -31.57
N ALA A 530 -14.95 4.30 -32.44
CA ALA A 530 -15.98 3.73 -33.30
C ALA A 530 -15.72 4.32 -34.67
N ALA A 531 -15.01 3.56 -35.51
CA ALA A 531 -14.97 3.83 -36.94
C ALA A 531 -16.42 4.08 -37.41
N PRO A 532 -16.70 5.12 -38.20
CA PRO A 532 -18.05 5.42 -38.64
C PRO A 532 -18.62 4.18 -39.33
N SER A 533 -19.71 3.67 -38.79
CA SER A 533 -20.47 2.55 -39.34
C SER A 533 -20.76 2.85 -40.81
N ALA A 534 -20.18 2.05 -41.69
CA ALA A 534 -20.44 2.12 -43.12
C ALA A 534 -21.95 2.07 -43.36
N GLU A 535 -22.49 3.15 -43.93
CA GLU A 535 -23.86 3.21 -44.42
C GLU A 535 -24.14 1.99 -45.28
N LYS A 536 -25.10 1.16 -44.86
CA LYS A 536 -25.67 0.11 -45.69
C LYS A 536 -26.37 0.78 -46.87
N LYS A 537 -25.70 0.83 -48.02
CA LYS A 537 -26.35 1.08 -49.31
C LYS A 537 -27.46 0.05 -49.52
N PRO A 538 -28.67 0.46 -49.96
CA PRO A 538 -29.74 -0.48 -50.29
C PRO A 538 -29.30 -1.37 -51.45
N ARG A 539 -29.58 -2.66 -51.32
CA ARG A 539 -29.47 -3.64 -52.41
C ARG A 539 -30.49 -3.27 -53.47
N ASP A 540 -30.01 -2.77 -54.61
CA ASP A 540 -30.80 -2.70 -55.82
C ASP A 540 -30.49 -3.91 -56.72
N HIS A 541 -31.57 -4.49 -57.23
CA HIS A 541 -31.58 -5.70 -58.03
C HIS A 541 -31.19 -5.38 -59.48
N GLY A 542 -30.39 -6.25 -60.11
CA GLY A 542 -30.46 -6.44 -61.55
C GLY A 542 -29.12 -6.57 -62.28
N GLY A 543 -28.96 -7.69 -62.99
CA GLY A 543 -28.24 -7.68 -64.28
C GLY A 543 -26.81 -8.23 -64.33
N TRP A 544 -26.70 -9.55 -64.44
CA TRP A 544 -25.96 -10.26 -65.51
C TRP A 544 -24.49 -9.87 -65.86
N ARG A 545 -23.54 -10.74 -65.42
CA ARG A 545 -22.43 -11.47 -66.12
C ARG A 545 -21.81 -10.94 -67.45
N PRO A 546 -20.68 -11.50 -67.93
CA PRO A 546 -19.37 -11.85 -67.33
C PRO A 546 -18.17 -11.50 -68.27
N SER A 547 -16.91 -11.60 -67.83
CA SER A 547 -15.73 -12.09 -68.63
C SER A 547 -14.40 -11.83 -67.91
N TYR A 548 -13.66 -12.89 -67.57
CA TYR A 548 -12.38 -13.32 -68.19
C TYR A 548 -11.23 -12.33 -67.99
N TYR A 549 -10.35 -12.57 -67.02
CA TYR A 549 -9.13 -13.39 -67.13
C TYR A 549 -8.59 -13.71 -65.74
#